data_AF-A0A1S1V989-F1
#
_entry.id   AF-A0A1S1V989-F1
#
_cell.length_a   1.000
_cell.length_b   1.000
_cell.length_c   1.000
_cell.angle_alpha   90.00
_cell.angle_beta   90.00
_cell.angle_gamma   90.00
#
_symmetry.space_group_name_H-M   'P 1'
#
loop_
_entity.id
_entity.type
_entity.pdbx_description
1 polymer ?
#
loop_
_entity_poly.entity_id
_entity_poly.type
_entity_poly.pdbx_seq_one_letter_code
_entity_poly.pdbx_strand_id
1 'polypeptide(L)'
;MADQILKLKDIEDFFFDITCHMLGYTTEEEMSKVRIAWQSDGAPSWKIDEDVVLLRVTPEDNRMARELNILYDTDETDLDNLKRKTGYARTHKINWTLYGPNSYDNADLLRSHIFANEYMVKFKKQNLFLVTDVPMPTRIPEFYNKQWWDRTDFSATFTESVIREAKVPFITGAEVIVLKNK
;
A
#
# COMPACT_ATOMS: atom_id res chain seq x y z
N MET A 1 7.77 18.52 -11.88
CA MET A 1 6.45 18.08 -11.38
C MET A 1 6.70 17.40 -10.04
N ALA A 2 5.71 17.33 -9.16
CA ALA A 2 5.92 16.81 -7.80
C ALA A 2 6.10 15.29 -7.81
N ASP A 3 6.87 14.75 -6.87
CA ASP A 3 7.02 13.30 -6.68
C ASP A 3 5.65 12.61 -6.58
N GLN A 4 5.50 11.49 -7.27
CA GLN A 4 4.32 10.62 -7.19
C GLN A 4 4.67 9.43 -6.29
N ILE A 5 4.45 9.62 -4.99
CA ILE A 5 4.77 8.64 -3.95
C ILE A 5 3.78 8.76 -2.79
N LEU A 6 3.25 7.64 -2.32
CA LEU A 6 2.46 7.60 -1.09
C LEU A 6 3.39 7.37 0.12
N LYS A 7 3.14 8.07 1.23
CA LYS A 7 3.76 7.70 2.51
C LYS A 7 3.04 6.47 3.04
N LEU A 8 3.73 5.70 3.89
CA LEU A 8 3.13 4.52 4.52
C LEU A 8 1.83 4.86 5.25
N LYS A 9 1.81 5.99 5.98
CA LYS A 9 0.62 6.47 6.68
C LYS A 9 -0.54 6.77 5.74
N ASP A 10 -0.28 7.37 4.57
CA ASP A 10 -1.32 7.67 3.58
C ASP A 10 -1.94 6.38 3.03
N ILE A 11 -1.13 5.32 2.90
CA ILE A 11 -1.59 3.98 2.50
C ILE A 11 -2.43 3.36 3.62
N GLU A 12 -1.99 3.43 4.87
CA GLU A 12 -2.73 2.93 6.04
C GLU A 12 -4.08 3.62 6.19
N ASP A 13 -4.12 4.95 6.11
CA ASP A 13 -5.35 5.75 6.21
C ASP A 13 -6.30 5.40 5.05
N PHE A 14 -5.79 5.27 3.82
CA PHE A 14 -6.59 4.86 2.67
C PHE A 14 -7.18 3.45 2.82
N PHE A 15 -6.38 2.48 3.29
CA PHE A 15 -6.86 1.11 3.49
C PHE A 15 -7.80 1.00 4.69
N PHE A 16 -7.66 1.85 5.69
CA PHE A 16 -8.63 1.97 6.78
C PHE A 16 -9.99 2.41 6.23
N ASP A 17 -10.04 3.55 5.51
CA ASP A 17 -11.27 4.09 4.94
C ASP A 17 -11.94 3.09 3.98
N ILE A 18 -11.16 2.48 3.09
CA ILE A 18 -11.74 1.56 2.11
C ILE A 18 -12.24 0.27 2.77
N THR A 19 -11.59 -0.21 3.83
CA THR A 19 -12.05 -1.38 4.60
C THR A 19 -13.37 -1.08 5.29
N CYS A 20 -13.51 0.09 5.92
CA CYS A 20 -14.78 0.55 6.49
C CYS A 20 -15.89 0.58 5.43
N HIS A 21 -15.60 1.13 4.25
CA HIS A 21 -16.55 1.17 3.13
C HIS A 21 -16.89 -0.21 2.55
N MET A 22 -15.96 -1.17 2.53
CA MET A 22 -16.23 -2.54 2.09
C MET A 22 -17.09 -3.31 3.09
N LEU A 23 -16.93 -3.06 4.39
CA LEU A 23 -17.74 -3.67 5.43
C LEU A 23 -19.10 -2.96 5.63
N GLY A 24 -19.34 -1.86 4.92
CA GLY A 24 -20.57 -1.08 5.03
C GLY A 24 -20.67 -0.25 6.31
N TYR A 25 -19.55 -0.01 7.00
CA TYR A 25 -19.51 0.81 8.21
C TYR A 25 -19.69 2.29 7.84
N THR A 26 -20.70 2.92 8.43
CA THR A 26 -21.08 4.32 8.12
C THR A 26 -21.05 5.21 9.35
N THR A 27 -21.08 4.62 10.54
CA THR A 27 -21.04 5.34 11.81
C THR A 27 -19.64 5.31 12.44
N GLU A 28 -19.32 6.32 13.24
CA GLU A 28 -18.02 6.42 13.93
C GLU A 28 -17.77 5.23 14.87
N GLU A 29 -18.82 4.73 15.52
CA GLU A 29 -18.77 3.53 16.36
C GLU A 29 -18.39 2.27 15.57
N GLU A 30 -18.95 2.09 14.38
CA GLU A 30 -18.61 0.96 13.50
C GLU A 30 -17.19 1.09 12.94
N MET A 31 -16.79 2.31 12.55
CA MET A 31 -15.43 2.57 12.06
C MET A 31 -14.38 2.28 13.13
N SER A 32 -14.70 2.47 14.42
CA SER A 32 -13.80 2.13 15.54
C SER A 32 -13.47 0.63 15.68
N LYS A 33 -14.25 -0.23 15.01
CA LYS A 33 -14.02 -1.68 14.94
C LYS A 33 -12.89 -2.05 13.99
N VAL A 34 -12.61 -1.20 12.99
CA VAL A 34 -11.41 -1.33 12.16
C VAL A 34 -10.28 -0.61 12.87
N ARG A 35 -9.10 -1.23 12.96
CA ARG A 35 -7.95 -0.65 13.66
C ARG A 35 -6.68 -0.92 12.87
N ILE A 36 -5.83 0.09 12.72
CA ILE A 36 -4.48 -0.09 12.17
C ILE A 36 -3.65 -0.83 13.24
N ALA A 37 -3.00 -1.92 12.86
CA ALA A 37 -2.11 -2.69 13.72
C ALA A 37 -0.93 -1.81 14.16
N TRP A 38 -0.43 -2.02 15.39
CA TRP A 38 0.70 -1.29 15.99
C TRP A 38 0.41 0.13 16.49
N GLN A 39 -0.74 0.34 17.14
CA GLN A 39 -0.96 1.57 17.89
C GLN A 39 0.05 1.67 19.05
N SER A 40 0.72 2.82 19.15
CA SER A 40 1.67 3.13 20.22
C SER A 40 0.99 3.19 21.59
N ASP A 41 -0.27 3.61 21.60
CA ASP A 41 -1.10 3.72 22.78
C ASP A 41 -1.97 2.48 22.97
N GLY A 42 -2.27 2.16 24.22
CA GLY A 42 -3.14 1.04 24.56
C GLY A 42 -4.57 1.29 24.07
N ALA A 43 -5.02 0.48 23.12
CA ALA A 43 -6.41 0.49 22.69
C ALA A 43 -7.30 -0.24 23.71
N PRO A 44 -8.56 0.19 23.91
CA PRO A 44 -9.50 -0.54 24.74
C PRO A 44 -9.70 -1.97 24.21
N SER A 45 -9.71 -2.94 25.13
CA SER A 45 -10.01 -4.34 24.83
C SER A 45 -11.42 -4.46 24.25
N TRP A 46 -11.60 -5.37 23.32
CA TRP A 46 -12.91 -5.74 22.79
C TRP A 46 -13.42 -7.02 23.47
N LYS A 47 -14.72 -7.28 23.33
CA LYS A 47 -15.36 -8.49 23.83
C LYS A 47 -15.35 -9.60 22.77
N ILE A 48 -15.61 -10.84 23.18
CA ILE A 48 -15.63 -11.98 22.27
C ILE A 48 -16.79 -11.93 21.26
N ASP A 49 -17.89 -11.26 21.60
CA ASP A 49 -19.08 -11.08 20.77
C ASP A 49 -18.97 -9.89 19.81
N GLU A 50 -17.86 -9.15 19.84
CA GLU A 50 -17.63 -8.00 18.99
C GLU A 50 -16.76 -8.37 17.78
N ASP A 51 -17.22 -8.00 16.58
CA ASP A 51 -16.43 -8.12 15.36
C ASP A 51 -15.41 -6.98 15.28
N VAL A 52 -14.12 -7.32 15.17
CA VAL A 52 -13.00 -6.36 15.11
C VAL A 52 -12.07 -6.73 13.98
N VAL A 53 -11.58 -5.74 13.24
CA VAL A 53 -10.65 -5.94 12.11
C VAL A 53 -9.35 -5.20 12.38
N LEU A 54 -8.27 -5.95 12.49
CA LEU A 54 -6.92 -5.40 12.58
C LEU A 54 -6.29 -5.36 11.18
N LEU A 55 -6.03 -4.15 10.69
CA LEU A 55 -5.42 -3.89 9.39
C LEU A 55 -3.91 -3.69 9.56
N ARG A 56 -3.10 -4.43 8.83
CA ARG A 56 -1.65 -4.23 8.77
C ARG A 56 -1.17 -4.08 7.34
N VAL A 57 -0.55 -2.93 7.06
CA VAL A 57 0.17 -2.67 5.80
C VAL A 57 1.64 -3.05 5.99
N THR A 58 2.18 -3.91 5.13
CA THR A 58 3.57 -4.34 5.21
C THR A 58 4.23 -4.24 3.84
N PRO A 59 5.26 -3.40 3.65
CA PRO A 59 6.04 -3.41 2.43
C PRO A 59 6.69 -4.78 2.22
N GLU A 60 6.54 -5.36 1.03
CA GLU A 60 7.19 -6.62 0.66
C GLU A 60 8.24 -6.37 -0.42
N ASP A 61 9.37 -7.06 -0.31
CA ASP A 61 10.35 -7.11 -1.38
C ASP A 61 9.84 -8.04 -2.48
N ASN A 62 9.80 -7.53 -3.70
CA ASN A 62 9.42 -8.28 -4.88
C ASN A 62 10.50 -8.08 -5.93
N ARG A 63 10.85 -9.14 -6.67
CA ARG A 63 11.87 -9.07 -7.71
C ARG A 63 11.58 -7.98 -8.75
N MET A 64 10.30 -7.76 -9.08
CA MET A 64 9.87 -6.69 -9.99
C MET A 64 9.99 -5.28 -9.39
N ALA A 65 9.98 -5.15 -8.06
CA ALA A 65 10.16 -3.87 -7.36
C ALA A 65 11.62 -3.39 -7.32
N ARG A 66 12.57 -4.24 -7.73
CA ARG A 66 14.01 -3.91 -7.72
C ARG A 66 14.47 -3.18 -8.99
N GLU A 67 13.68 -3.24 -10.07
CA GLU A 67 14.00 -2.55 -11.31
C GLU A 67 13.67 -1.06 -11.21
N LEU A 68 14.65 -0.23 -11.61
CA LEU A 68 14.54 1.22 -11.64
C LEU A 68 14.56 1.68 -13.09
N ASN A 69 13.44 2.22 -13.56
CA ASN A 69 13.37 2.86 -14.87
C ASN A 69 13.80 4.31 -14.72
N ILE A 70 15.00 4.62 -15.20
CA ILE A 70 15.56 5.97 -15.15
C ILE A 70 15.42 6.59 -16.54
N LEU A 71 14.67 7.68 -16.61
CA LEU A 71 14.49 8.49 -17.79
C LEU A 71 15.10 9.87 -17.56
N TYR A 72 15.78 10.38 -18.57
CA TYR A 72 16.32 11.74 -18.59
C TYR A 72 15.53 12.55 -19.59
N ASP A 73 14.98 13.66 -19.14
CA ASP A 73 14.14 14.55 -19.93
C ASP A 73 14.78 15.94 -19.94
N THR A 74 14.94 16.52 -21.13
CA THR A 74 15.45 17.89 -21.30
C THR A 74 14.30 18.85 -21.09
N ASP A 75 14.40 19.73 -20.10
CA ASP A 75 13.46 20.85 -19.98
C ASP A 75 13.95 22.00 -20.87
N GLU A 76 13.11 22.45 -21.82
CA GLU A 76 13.45 23.58 -22.71
C GLU A 76 13.71 24.89 -21.93
N THR A 77 13.29 24.95 -20.66
CA THR A 77 13.42 26.13 -19.79
C THR A 77 14.63 26.14 -18.85
N ASP A 78 15.32 25.00 -18.65
CA ASP A 78 16.46 24.86 -17.72
C ASP A 78 17.67 24.27 -18.47
N LEU A 79 18.43 25.15 -19.13
CA LEU A 79 19.56 24.79 -20.01
C LEU A 79 20.73 24.12 -19.27
N ASP A 80 20.79 24.23 -17.95
CA ASP A 80 21.89 23.72 -17.12
C ASP A 80 21.55 22.40 -16.40
N ASN A 81 20.26 22.01 -16.33
CA ASN A 81 19.82 20.84 -15.57
C ASN A 81 18.90 19.91 -16.37
N LEU A 82 19.18 18.61 -16.33
CA LEU A 82 18.28 17.56 -16.79
C LEU A 82 17.28 17.19 -15.69
N LYS A 83 16.04 16.90 -16.08
CA LYS A 83 15.08 16.23 -15.19
C LYS A 83 15.33 14.73 -15.25
N ARG A 84 15.84 14.16 -14.16
CA ARG A 84 15.90 12.70 -13.97
C ARG A 84 14.60 12.22 -13.33
N LYS A 85 13.85 11.40 -14.06
CA LYS A 85 12.67 10.69 -13.54
C LYS A 85 13.06 9.25 -13.24
N THR A 86 12.92 8.83 -12.00
CA THR A 86 13.11 7.44 -11.58
C THR A 86 11.75 6.83 -11.27
N GLY A 87 11.28 5.95 -12.15
CA GLY A 87 10.07 5.16 -11.96
C GLY A 87 10.41 3.78 -11.39
N TYR A 88 9.67 3.33 -10.39
CA TYR A 88 9.79 1.98 -9.83
C TYR A 88 8.49 1.52 -9.18
N ALA A 89 8.35 0.21 -9.03
CA ALA A 89 7.21 -0.40 -8.36
C ALA A 89 7.54 -0.65 -6.88
N ARG A 90 6.57 -0.46 -5.98
CA ARG A 90 6.64 -0.95 -4.60
C ARG A 90 5.54 -1.95 -4.36
N THR A 91 5.84 -3.04 -3.67
CA THR A 91 4.83 -4.03 -3.30
C THR A 91 4.45 -3.85 -1.84
N HIS A 92 3.15 -3.83 -1.55
CA HIS A 92 2.59 -3.71 -0.21
C HIS A 92 1.61 -4.86 0.02
N LYS A 93 1.82 -5.63 1.10
CA LYS A 93 0.89 -6.64 1.55
C LYS A 93 -0.01 -6.08 2.63
N ILE A 94 -1.30 -6.15 2.36
CA ILE A 94 -2.34 -5.77 3.30
C ILE A 94 -2.83 -7.03 3.97
N ASN A 95 -2.77 -7.05 5.29
CA ASN A 95 -3.27 -8.16 6.10
C ASN A 95 -4.45 -7.65 6.92
N TRP A 96 -5.55 -8.37 6.85
CA TRP A 96 -6.71 -8.21 7.70
C TRP A 96 -6.75 -9.41 8.64
N THR A 97 -6.61 -9.14 9.94
CA THR A 97 -6.88 -10.12 10.99
C THR A 97 -8.22 -9.77 11.59
N LEU A 98 -9.23 -10.59 11.30
CA LEU A 98 -10.59 -10.38 11.75
C LEU A 98 -10.85 -11.25 12.98
N TYR A 99 -11.44 -10.65 14.01
CA TYR A 99 -11.94 -11.33 15.21
C TYR A 99 -13.45 -11.22 15.27
N GLY A 100 -14.09 -12.16 15.97
CA GLY A 100 -15.52 -12.12 16.29
C GLY A 100 -16.33 -13.23 15.61
N PRO A 101 -17.62 -13.36 15.96
CA PRO A 101 -18.48 -14.42 15.46
C PRO A 101 -18.64 -14.41 13.94
N ASN A 102 -18.54 -13.25 13.28
CA ASN A 102 -18.67 -13.12 11.83
C ASN A 102 -17.32 -12.95 11.13
N SER A 103 -16.21 -13.33 11.77
CA SER A 103 -14.85 -13.10 11.24
C SER A 103 -14.65 -13.67 9.83
N TYR A 104 -15.21 -14.85 9.54
CA TYR A 104 -15.08 -15.50 8.24
C TYR A 104 -15.92 -14.82 7.16
N ASP A 105 -17.20 -14.54 7.45
CA ASP A 105 -18.12 -13.92 6.49
C ASP A 105 -17.66 -12.49 6.12
N ASN A 106 -17.17 -11.73 7.10
CA ASN A 106 -16.57 -10.42 6.85
C ASN A 106 -15.31 -10.52 5.98
N ALA A 107 -14.49 -11.56 6.16
CA ALA A 107 -13.29 -11.76 5.35
C ALA A 107 -13.63 -12.16 3.91
N ASP A 108 -14.66 -12.99 3.71
CA ASP A 108 -15.15 -13.34 2.38
C ASP A 108 -15.78 -12.14 1.67
N LEU A 109 -16.52 -11.31 2.41
CA LEU A 109 -17.07 -10.04 1.92
C LEU A 109 -15.96 -9.10 1.43
N LEU A 110 -14.91 -8.89 2.24
CA LEU A 110 -13.73 -8.10 1.85
C LEU A 110 -13.09 -8.64 0.57
N ARG A 111 -12.90 -9.96 0.49
CA ARG A 111 -12.34 -10.59 -0.71
C ARG A 111 -13.21 -10.31 -1.94
N SER A 112 -14.52 -10.46 -1.84
CA SER A 112 -15.45 -10.21 -2.95
C SER A 112 -15.37 -8.76 -3.43
N HIS A 113 -15.26 -7.80 -2.50
CA HIS A 113 -15.23 -6.37 -2.80
C HIS A 113 -13.90 -5.90 -3.35
N ILE A 114 -12.77 -6.51 -2.97
CA ILE A 114 -11.46 -6.19 -3.55
C ILE A 114 -11.44 -6.39 -5.08
N PHE A 115 -12.20 -7.37 -5.59
CA PHE A 115 -12.34 -7.61 -7.03
C PHE A 115 -13.45 -6.79 -7.69
N ALA A 116 -14.30 -6.11 -6.92
CA ALA A 116 -15.39 -5.33 -7.48
C ALA A 116 -14.86 -4.04 -8.14
N ASN A 117 -15.41 -3.73 -9.32
CA ASN A 117 -14.93 -2.62 -10.16
C ASN A 117 -14.96 -1.28 -9.42
N GLU A 118 -15.97 -1.05 -8.57
CA GLU A 118 -16.08 0.18 -7.77
C GLU A 118 -14.81 0.45 -6.96
N TYR A 119 -14.30 -0.56 -6.25
CA TYR A 119 -13.09 -0.42 -5.43
C TYR A 119 -11.82 -0.46 -6.28
N MET A 120 -11.79 -1.23 -7.37
CA MET A 120 -10.67 -1.20 -8.32
C MET A 120 -10.39 0.19 -8.89
N VAL A 121 -11.44 0.98 -9.17
CA VAL A 121 -11.28 2.37 -9.61
C VAL A 121 -10.69 3.24 -8.50
N LYS A 122 -11.10 3.04 -7.24
CA LYS A 122 -10.54 3.76 -6.08
C LYS A 122 -9.05 3.45 -5.88
N PHE A 123 -8.66 2.18 -5.99
CA PHE A 123 -7.25 1.76 -5.93
C PHE A 123 -6.40 2.40 -7.03
N LYS A 124 -6.89 2.37 -8.29
CA LYS A 124 -6.19 2.95 -9.44
C LYS A 124 -5.96 4.46 -9.29
N LYS A 125 -6.91 5.19 -8.71
CA LYS A 125 -6.75 6.63 -8.44
C LYS A 125 -5.57 6.93 -7.50
N GLN A 126 -5.26 6.01 -6.59
CA GLN A 126 -4.10 6.09 -5.69
C GLN A 126 -2.84 5.42 -6.28
N ASN A 127 -2.86 5.00 -7.55
CA ASN A 127 -1.77 4.24 -8.19
C ASN A 127 -1.45 2.90 -7.54
N LEU A 128 -2.45 2.30 -6.87
CA LEU A 128 -2.37 0.97 -6.29
C LEU A 128 -3.04 -0.04 -7.23
N PHE A 129 -2.34 -1.12 -7.53
CA PHE A 129 -2.79 -2.17 -8.42
C PHE A 129 -2.80 -3.51 -7.70
N LEU A 130 -3.95 -4.19 -7.69
CA LEU A 130 -4.10 -5.49 -7.05
C LEU A 130 -3.29 -6.57 -7.79
N VAL A 131 -2.52 -7.37 -7.05
CA VAL A 131 -2.00 -8.65 -7.54
C VAL A 131 -3.15 -9.66 -7.45
N THR A 132 -3.59 -10.18 -8.59
CA THR A 132 -4.83 -10.96 -8.71
C THR A 132 -4.80 -12.32 -8.02
N ASP A 133 -3.61 -12.79 -7.63
CA ASP A 133 -3.43 -14.03 -6.86
C ASP A 133 -3.74 -13.80 -5.37
N VAL A 134 -5.02 -13.57 -5.08
CA VAL A 134 -5.51 -13.30 -3.72
C VAL A 134 -5.90 -14.62 -3.04
N PRO A 135 -5.27 -14.98 -1.91
CA PRO A 135 -5.55 -16.22 -1.20
C PRO A 135 -6.97 -16.23 -0.61
N MET A 136 -7.46 -17.43 -0.25
CA MET A 136 -8.72 -17.57 0.47
C MET A 136 -8.55 -17.12 1.94
N PRO A 137 -9.60 -16.55 2.57
CA PRO A 137 -9.60 -16.33 4.01
C PRO A 137 -9.38 -17.63 4.75
N THR A 138 -8.49 -17.61 5.75
CA THR A 138 -8.15 -18.80 6.54
C THR A 138 -8.62 -18.59 7.96
N ARG A 139 -9.57 -19.42 8.41
CA ARG A 139 -10.03 -19.42 9.80
C ARG A 139 -9.00 -20.12 10.68
N ILE A 140 -8.42 -19.37 11.61
CA ILE A 140 -7.36 -19.81 12.53
C ILE A 140 -7.73 -19.31 13.92
N PRO A 141 -8.59 -20.03 14.67
CA PRO A 141 -8.96 -19.63 16.02
C PRO A 141 -7.74 -19.48 16.93
N GLU A 142 -7.73 -18.44 17.76
CA GLU A 142 -6.59 -18.07 18.59
C GLU A 142 -6.91 -18.26 20.07
N PHE A 143 -6.06 -18.98 20.80
CA PHE A 143 -6.20 -19.12 22.25
C PHE A 143 -5.47 -17.98 22.96
N TYR A 144 -6.22 -17.02 23.48
CA TYR A 144 -5.69 -15.84 24.16
C TYR A 144 -6.53 -15.48 25.39
N ASN A 145 -5.89 -15.02 26.46
CA ASN A 145 -6.52 -14.70 27.74
C ASN A 145 -7.42 -15.82 28.31
N LYS A 146 -6.97 -17.07 28.18
CA LYS A 146 -7.69 -18.30 28.58
C LYS A 146 -9.01 -18.54 27.83
N GLN A 147 -9.21 -17.92 26.68
CA GLN A 147 -10.41 -18.06 25.85
C GLN A 147 -10.01 -18.32 24.39
N TRP A 148 -10.86 -19.05 23.67
CA TRP A 148 -10.73 -19.20 22.22
C TRP A 148 -11.44 -18.05 21.53
N TRP A 149 -10.68 -17.34 20.69
CA TRP A 149 -11.16 -16.27 19.84
C TRP A 149 -11.35 -16.81 18.45
N ASP A 150 -12.54 -16.57 17.88
CA ASP A 150 -12.73 -16.86 16.46
C ASP A 150 -11.99 -15.79 15.66
N ARG A 151 -10.99 -16.25 14.90
CA ARG A 151 -10.11 -15.40 14.11
C ARG A 151 -10.02 -15.93 12.70
N THR A 152 -10.11 -15.02 11.75
CA THR A 152 -9.87 -15.28 10.34
C THR A 152 -8.81 -14.33 9.82
N ASP A 153 -7.77 -14.89 9.22
CA ASP A 153 -6.73 -14.12 8.55
C ASP A 153 -7.00 -14.07 7.06
N PHE A 154 -6.89 -12.87 6.50
CA PHE A 154 -6.99 -12.62 5.08
C PHE A 154 -5.89 -11.64 4.65
N SER A 155 -5.34 -11.82 3.45
CA SER A 155 -4.31 -10.90 2.95
C SER A 155 -4.42 -10.71 1.45
N ALA A 156 -4.07 -9.53 0.97
CA ALA A 156 -3.98 -9.21 -0.44
C ALA A 156 -2.75 -8.35 -0.70
N THR A 157 -2.13 -8.54 -1.85
CA THR A 157 -0.91 -7.84 -2.24
C THR A 157 -1.24 -6.80 -3.31
N PHE A 158 -0.73 -5.58 -3.12
CA PHE A 158 -0.89 -4.46 -4.04
C PHE A 158 0.47 -3.95 -4.50
N THR A 159 0.55 -3.53 -5.75
CA THR A 159 1.72 -2.86 -6.33
C THR A 159 1.42 -1.38 -6.52
N GLU A 160 2.25 -0.53 -5.93
CA GLU A 160 2.24 0.92 -6.10
C GLU A 160 3.20 1.33 -7.24
N SER A 161 2.75 2.20 -8.13
CA SER A 161 3.63 2.84 -9.12
C SER A 161 4.20 4.14 -8.56
N VAL A 162 5.52 4.20 -8.35
CA VAL A 162 6.22 5.35 -7.77
C VAL A 162 7.06 6.06 -8.81
N ILE A 163 6.99 7.40 -8.85
CA ILE A 163 7.83 8.25 -9.69
C ILE A 163 8.50 9.30 -8.81
N ARG A 164 9.83 9.36 -8.85
CA ARG A 164 10.62 10.40 -8.19
C ARG A 164 11.31 11.28 -9.21
N GLU A 165 11.21 12.59 -9.05
CA GLU A 165 11.87 13.56 -9.92
C GLU A 165 13.05 14.22 -9.21
N ALA A 166 14.20 14.29 -9.87
CA ALA A 166 15.36 15.02 -9.38
C ALA A 166 15.97 15.85 -10.52
N LYS A 167 16.47 17.05 -10.19
CA LYS A 167 17.30 17.84 -11.12
C LYS A 167 18.75 17.37 -11.03
N VAL A 168 19.38 17.11 -12.17
CA VAL A 168 20.78 16.67 -12.24
C VAL A 168 21.53 17.57 -13.21
N PRO A 169 22.69 18.13 -12.83
CA PRO A 169 23.50 18.94 -13.75
C PRO A 169 24.04 18.06 -14.88
N PHE A 170 24.20 18.62 -16.06
CA PHE A 170 24.76 17.90 -17.21
C PHE A 170 25.71 18.76 -18.02
N ILE A 171 26.58 18.10 -18.79
CA ILE A 171 27.59 18.76 -19.61
C ILE A 171 26.98 18.98 -21.01
N THR A 172 26.89 20.24 -21.43
CA THR A 172 26.39 20.64 -22.76
C THR A 172 27.45 20.52 -23.85
N GLY A 173 28.74 20.58 -23.51
CA GLY A 173 29.85 20.39 -24.42
C GLY A 173 31.19 20.27 -23.70
N ALA A 174 32.17 19.66 -24.36
CA ALA A 174 33.55 19.61 -23.89
C ALA A 174 34.49 20.01 -25.04
N GLU A 175 35.42 20.91 -24.77
CA GLU A 175 36.45 21.30 -25.73
C GLU A 175 37.55 20.22 -25.77
N VAL A 176 37.85 19.68 -26.96
CA VAL A 176 38.89 18.67 -27.15
C VAL A 176 40.08 19.29 -27.87
N ILE A 177 41.21 19.42 -27.17
CA ILE A 177 42.46 19.97 -27.71
C ILE A 177 43.46 18.83 -27.91
N VAL A 178 43.93 18.64 -29.15
CA VAL A 178 44.95 17.63 -29.48
C VAL A 178 46.34 18.28 -29.47
N LEU A 179 47.17 17.91 -28.49
CA LEU A 179 48.57 18.34 -28.39
C LEU A 179 49.48 17.31 -29.05
N LYS A 180 50.24 17.71 -30.09
CA LYS A 180 51.30 16.86 -30.66
C LYS A 180 52.54 16.92 -29.77
N ASN A 181 53.03 15.75 -29.35
CA ASN A 181 54.33 15.66 -28.71
C ASN A 181 55.43 16.09 -29.69
N LYS A 182 56.31 16.96 -29.22
CA LYS A 182 57.49 17.45 -29.94
C LYS A 182 58.55 16.36 -30.05
#